data_AF-A0ABD7AW25-F1
#
_entry.id   AF-A0ABD7AW25-F1
#
_cell.length_a   1.000
_cell.length_b   1.000
_cell.length_c   1.000
_cell.angle_alpha   90.00
_cell.angle_beta   90.00
_cell.angle_gamma   90.00
#
_symmetry.space_group_name_H-M   'P 1'
#
loop_
_entity.id
_entity.type
_entity.pdbx_description
1 polymer ?
#
loop_
_entity_poly.entity_id
_entity_poly.type
_entity_poly.pdbx_seq_one_letter_code
_entity_poly.pdbx_strand_id
1 'polypeptide(L)'
;MPLFASAFLLFPIRPIQCQALPLAKTYSLAKMVDMKITIWEGCDLIVAAAIKLFVERSSPYSIFSRRYPILRLIQEVIDPAVAAYVNSLPPSHKNYISGVNLEFSEVLKKVGLNVVVQAQRLLLRNFVLTLDQQTSLDKCFTATIESLIELVSECASKRPKKSSPAKGVTINSQRKLGYCEFCGNLTEFSKLISEISEFVANDNEFPIHEKQVLSHRYCSDHRPKLTNGLWNPKYRQGKRSIEQFNKELIRLRRQCAKPHKANANTGDILIDTYFHEWMQGQTLTPADLDKLRNIARRMVDSKFTDTKKKIIILKHQGFNQFETAQVLEKNHYTTMTKQAVSKALASVRKEFYI
;
A
#
# COMPACT_ATOMS: atom_id res chain seq x y z
N MET A 1 -19.65 87.45 32.96
CA MET A 1 -20.14 87.29 31.58
C MET A 1 -19.00 87.62 30.62
N PRO A 2 -18.47 86.60 29.94
CA PRO A 2 -18.33 86.67 28.48
C PRO A 2 -19.01 85.45 27.84
N LEU A 3 -19.73 85.70 26.73
CA LEU A 3 -20.37 84.70 25.90
C LEU A 3 -19.40 84.31 24.77
N PHE A 4 -18.81 83.12 24.85
CA PHE A 4 -18.14 82.49 23.72
C PHE A 4 -19.14 81.61 22.98
N ALA A 5 -19.51 82.02 21.77
CA ALA A 5 -20.38 81.27 20.88
C ALA A 5 -19.59 80.14 20.20
N SER A 6 -20.01 78.92 20.50
CA SER A 6 -19.56 77.66 19.91
C SER A 6 -20.25 77.39 18.57
N ALA A 7 -19.45 77.11 17.53
CA ALA A 7 -19.92 76.51 16.28
C ALA A 7 -19.05 75.29 15.97
N PHE A 8 -19.41 74.13 16.51
CA PHE A 8 -18.90 72.82 16.10
C PHE A 8 -19.79 72.26 14.99
N LEU A 9 -19.16 71.86 13.88
CA LEU A 9 -19.80 71.13 12.79
C LEU A 9 -20.33 69.78 13.28
N LEU A 10 -21.66 69.63 13.33
CA LEU A 10 -22.35 68.37 13.62
C LEU A 10 -22.69 67.66 12.31
N PHE A 11 -22.02 66.54 12.03
CA PHE A 11 -22.52 65.51 11.12
C PHE A 11 -23.28 64.45 11.93
N PRO A 12 -24.49 64.03 11.52
CA PRO A 12 -25.26 63.02 12.25
C PRO A 12 -24.72 61.62 11.96
N ILE A 13 -24.21 60.95 12.99
CA ILE A 13 -23.96 59.51 13.00
C ILE A 13 -25.31 58.81 13.14
N ARG A 14 -25.81 58.20 12.06
CA ARG A 14 -26.93 57.24 12.15
C ARG A 14 -26.41 55.87 12.57
N PRO A 15 -27.06 55.16 13.51
CA PRO A 15 -26.73 53.78 13.82
C PRO A 15 -27.26 52.88 12.69
N ILE A 16 -26.35 52.22 11.97
CA ILE A 16 -26.72 51.23 10.97
C ILE A 16 -27.17 49.97 11.71
N GLN A 17 -28.48 49.69 11.66
CA GLN A 17 -29.03 48.37 11.97
C GLN A 17 -28.51 47.39 10.90
N CYS A 18 -27.56 46.53 11.26
CA CYS A 18 -27.18 45.38 10.45
C CYS A 18 -28.26 44.29 10.57
N GLN A 19 -29.21 44.28 9.64
CA GLN A 19 -30.02 43.11 9.37
C GLN A 19 -29.14 42.00 8.76
N ALA A 20 -29.35 40.77 9.23
CA ALA A 20 -28.60 39.60 8.82
C ALA A 20 -29.18 38.94 7.57
N LEU A 21 -28.27 38.41 6.74
CA LEU A 21 -28.40 37.38 5.69
C LEU A 21 -28.87 37.82 4.28
N PRO A 22 -28.44 37.15 3.19
CA PRO A 22 -27.66 35.91 3.13
C PRO A 22 -26.32 36.09 2.40
N LEU A 23 -25.21 35.90 3.12
CA LEU A 23 -23.93 35.59 2.47
C LEU A 23 -24.04 34.18 1.90
N ALA A 24 -24.28 34.10 0.59
CA ALA A 24 -24.01 32.92 -0.22
C ALA A 24 -22.55 32.50 0.02
N LYS A 25 -22.37 31.60 0.99
CA LYS A 25 -21.08 31.07 1.38
C LYS A 25 -20.63 30.05 0.34
N THR A 26 -20.02 30.55 -0.73
CA THR A 26 -19.13 29.76 -1.58
C THR A 26 -17.86 29.44 -0.78
N TYR A 27 -17.98 28.48 0.13
CA TYR A 27 -16.83 27.93 0.83
C TYR A 27 -16.03 27.07 -0.14
N SER A 28 -14.76 27.39 -0.34
CA SER A 28 -13.85 26.52 -1.06
C SER A 28 -13.74 25.19 -0.30
N LEU A 29 -14.46 24.16 -0.75
CA LEU A 29 -14.20 22.78 -0.36
C LEU A 29 -12.73 22.53 -0.70
N ALA A 30 -11.89 22.34 0.32
CA ALA A 30 -10.52 21.88 0.10
C ALA A 30 -10.62 20.55 -0.64
N LYS A 31 -10.39 20.58 -1.96
CA LYS A 31 -10.53 19.45 -2.88
C LYS A 31 -9.79 18.26 -2.25
N MET A 32 -10.45 17.20 -1.77
CA MET A 32 -9.75 16.08 -1.14
C MET A 32 -9.10 15.19 -2.21
N VAL A 33 -8.16 14.32 -1.83
CA VAL A 33 -7.66 13.26 -2.72
C VAL A 33 -8.76 12.20 -2.84
N ASP A 34 -9.11 11.82 -4.06
CA ASP A 34 -10.09 10.77 -4.29
C ASP A 34 -9.55 9.44 -3.77
N MET A 35 -10.35 8.75 -2.97
CA MET A 35 -9.98 7.44 -2.45
C MET A 35 -10.15 6.40 -3.56
N LYS A 36 -9.11 5.59 -3.77
CA LYS A 36 -9.20 4.42 -4.65
C LYS A 36 -8.96 3.17 -3.83
N ILE A 37 -10.03 2.61 -3.31
CA ILE A 37 -9.98 1.35 -2.56
C ILE A 37 -10.10 0.20 -3.56
N THR A 38 -9.20 -0.77 -3.45
CA THR A 38 -9.24 -1.98 -4.26
C THR A 38 -10.11 -3.02 -3.55
N ILE A 39 -11.24 -3.40 -4.16
CA ILE A 39 -12.08 -4.50 -3.67
C ILE A 39 -11.56 -5.79 -4.30
N TRP A 40 -11.23 -6.78 -3.48
CA TRP A 40 -10.70 -8.06 -3.95
C TRP A 40 -11.79 -8.93 -4.57
N GLU A 41 -11.43 -9.66 -5.63
CA GLU A 41 -12.32 -10.59 -6.30
C GLU A 41 -12.75 -11.71 -5.34
N GLY A 42 -14.06 -11.89 -5.19
CA GLY A 42 -14.64 -12.83 -4.23
C GLY A 42 -14.96 -12.23 -2.85
N CYS A 43 -14.76 -10.93 -2.64
CA CYS A 43 -15.24 -10.23 -1.44
C CYS A 43 -16.75 -10.42 -1.25
N ASP A 44 -17.21 -10.50 0.00
CA ASP A 44 -18.61 -10.53 0.36
C ASP A 44 -19.38 -9.39 -0.31
N LEU A 45 -20.56 -9.71 -0.87
CA LEU A 45 -21.32 -8.79 -1.71
C LEU A 45 -21.82 -7.57 -0.92
N ILE A 46 -22.22 -7.76 0.34
CA ILE A 46 -22.74 -6.69 1.19
C ILE A 46 -21.59 -5.76 1.58
N VAL A 47 -20.44 -6.33 1.99
CA VAL A 47 -19.24 -5.56 2.32
C VAL A 47 -18.70 -4.81 1.09
N ALA A 48 -18.63 -5.48 -0.08
CA ALA A 48 -18.20 -4.86 -1.32
C ALA A 48 -19.11 -3.69 -1.74
N ALA A 49 -20.43 -3.83 -1.59
CA ALA A 49 -21.38 -2.75 -1.86
C ALA A 49 -21.19 -1.57 -0.90
N ALA A 50 -20.99 -1.86 0.40
CA ALA A 50 -20.72 -0.84 1.41
C ALA A 50 -19.42 -0.08 1.12
N ILE A 51 -18.35 -0.75 0.70
CA ILE A 51 -17.08 -0.10 0.31
C ILE A 51 -17.28 0.82 -0.91
N LYS A 52 -18.06 0.41 -1.91
CA LYS A 52 -18.37 1.27 -3.07
C LYS A 52 -19.11 2.53 -2.64
N LEU A 53 -20.18 2.39 -1.86
CA LEU A 53 -20.95 3.51 -1.33
C LEU A 53 -20.08 4.42 -0.44
N PHE A 54 -19.18 3.83 0.35
CA PHE A 54 -18.22 4.57 1.14
C PHE A 54 -17.32 5.42 0.26
N VAL A 55 -16.72 4.87 -0.81
CA VAL A 55 -15.86 5.62 -1.74
C VAL A 55 -16.58 6.83 -2.31
N GLU A 56 -17.82 6.64 -2.80
CA GLU A 56 -18.66 7.71 -3.35
C GLU A 56 -18.92 8.83 -2.34
N ARG A 57 -19.26 8.47 -1.11
CA ARG A 57 -19.54 9.44 -0.03
C ARG A 57 -18.30 9.98 0.64
N SER A 58 -17.13 9.39 0.41
CA SER A 58 -15.93 9.68 1.20
C SER A 58 -15.37 11.08 0.97
N SER A 59 -15.65 11.73 -0.17
CA SER A 59 -14.97 12.96 -0.62
C SER A 59 -14.77 14.04 0.47
N PRO A 60 -15.76 14.42 1.29
CA PRO A 60 -15.57 15.43 2.34
C PRO A 60 -14.95 14.89 3.65
N TYR A 61 -14.80 13.58 3.80
CA TYR A 61 -14.40 12.93 5.04
C TYR A 61 -12.88 12.70 5.13
N SER A 62 -12.31 12.88 6.32
CA SER A 62 -10.92 12.49 6.63
C SER A 62 -10.71 12.33 8.14
N ILE A 63 -9.59 11.75 8.56
CA ILE A 63 -9.19 11.65 9.98
C ILE A 63 -8.99 13.05 10.59
N PHE A 64 -8.62 14.04 9.76
CA PHE A 64 -8.26 15.39 10.18
C PHE A 64 -9.43 16.37 10.13
N SER A 65 -10.56 15.96 9.56
CA SER A 65 -11.74 16.81 9.44
C SER A 65 -12.54 16.78 10.73
N ARG A 66 -12.63 17.92 11.41
CA ARG A 66 -13.51 18.07 12.59
C ARG A 66 -15.00 17.96 12.22
N ARG A 67 -15.38 18.45 11.03
CA ARG A 67 -16.78 18.49 10.57
C ARG A 67 -17.23 17.16 9.93
N TYR A 68 -16.31 16.47 9.27
CA TYR A 68 -16.58 15.21 8.58
C TYR A 68 -15.54 14.14 8.98
N PRO A 69 -15.59 13.63 10.22
CA PRO A 69 -14.63 12.61 10.68
C PRO A 69 -14.82 11.31 9.88
N ILE A 70 -13.75 10.75 9.32
CA ILE A 70 -13.84 9.52 8.50
C ILE A 70 -14.42 8.34 9.30
N LEU A 71 -14.15 8.26 10.61
CA LEU A 71 -14.70 7.23 11.49
C LEU A 71 -16.23 7.27 11.54
N ARG A 72 -16.85 8.46 11.41
CA ARG A 72 -18.32 8.57 11.33
C ARG A 72 -18.85 7.92 10.06
N LEU A 73 -18.17 8.11 8.91
CA LEU A 73 -18.59 7.48 7.66
C LEU A 73 -18.41 5.95 7.71
N ILE A 74 -17.36 5.47 8.37
CA ILE A 74 -17.16 4.04 8.62
C ILE A 74 -18.31 3.50 9.46
N GLN A 75 -18.64 4.17 10.57
CA GLN A 75 -19.75 3.77 11.43
C GLN A 75 -21.10 3.75 10.69
N GLU A 76 -21.38 4.74 9.84
CA GLU A 76 -22.64 4.82 9.10
C GLU A 76 -22.77 3.79 7.97
N VAL A 77 -21.68 3.50 7.25
CA VAL A 77 -21.75 2.76 5.98
C VAL A 77 -21.13 1.37 6.09
N ILE A 78 -20.04 1.21 6.84
CA ILE A 78 -19.25 -0.02 6.87
C ILE A 78 -19.66 -0.91 8.03
N ASP A 79 -19.85 -0.36 9.23
CA ASP A 79 -20.16 -1.17 10.43
C ASP A 79 -21.38 -2.08 10.26
N PRO A 80 -22.51 -1.64 9.66
CA PRO A 80 -23.66 -2.54 9.45
C PRO A 80 -23.34 -3.73 8.53
N ALA A 81 -22.58 -3.48 7.47
CA ALA A 81 -22.18 -4.51 6.51
C ALA A 81 -21.18 -5.50 7.12
N VAL A 82 -20.19 -4.99 7.87
CA VAL A 82 -19.21 -5.82 8.57
C VAL A 82 -19.89 -6.63 9.67
N ALA A 83 -20.82 -6.05 10.44
CA ALA A 83 -21.56 -6.78 11.47
C ALA A 83 -22.41 -7.91 10.87
N ALA A 84 -23.15 -7.65 9.78
CA ALA A 84 -23.92 -8.66 9.08
C ALA A 84 -23.03 -9.80 8.57
N TYR A 85 -21.88 -9.46 7.98
CA TYR A 85 -20.90 -10.42 7.51
C TYR A 85 -20.29 -11.25 8.64
N VAL A 86 -19.82 -10.60 9.72
CA VAL A 86 -19.25 -11.31 10.88
C VAL A 86 -20.29 -12.24 11.50
N ASN A 87 -21.56 -11.85 11.56
CA ASN A 87 -22.62 -12.68 12.10
C ASN A 87 -22.93 -13.92 11.25
N SER A 88 -22.70 -13.88 9.94
CA SER A 88 -22.90 -15.04 9.06
C SER A 88 -21.75 -16.05 9.10
N LEU A 89 -20.60 -15.68 9.67
CA LEU A 89 -19.42 -16.54 9.73
C LEU A 89 -19.51 -17.65 10.79
N PRO A 90 -18.93 -18.83 10.52
CA PRO A 90 -18.71 -19.85 11.53
C PRO A 90 -17.83 -19.33 12.69
N PRO A 91 -18.01 -19.84 13.93
CA PRO A 91 -17.18 -19.44 15.07
C PRO A 91 -15.67 -19.61 14.83
N SER A 92 -15.27 -20.63 14.06
CA SER A 92 -13.87 -20.88 13.69
C SER A 92 -13.22 -19.71 12.95
N HIS A 93 -13.97 -18.98 12.11
CA HIS A 93 -13.45 -17.87 11.30
C HIS A 93 -13.40 -16.56 12.08
N LYS A 94 -14.31 -16.38 13.05
CA LYS A 94 -14.40 -15.16 13.89
C LYS A 94 -13.10 -14.90 14.67
N ASN A 95 -12.39 -15.96 15.07
CA ASN A 95 -11.11 -15.85 15.79
C ASN A 95 -9.99 -15.15 15.00
N TYR A 96 -10.18 -14.98 13.69
CA TYR A 96 -9.20 -14.33 12.81
C TYR A 96 -9.60 -12.90 12.42
N ILE A 97 -10.54 -12.30 13.15
CA ILE A 97 -10.98 -10.92 12.97
C ILE A 97 -10.47 -10.07 14.13
N SER A 98 -9.81 -8.96 13.84
CA SER A 98 -9.32 -8.04 14.85
C SER A 98 -10.48 -7.36 15.57
N GLY A 99 -10.46 -7.39 16.91
CA GLY A 99 -11.48 -6.75 17.73
C GLY A 99 -12.83 -7.48 17.76
N VAL A 100 -12.81 -8.82 17.77
CA VAL A 100 -14.01 -9.66 17.98
C VAL A 100 -14.85 -9.10 19.14
N ASN A 101 -16.16 -8.94 18.92
CA ASN A 101 -17.15 -8.37 19.84
C ASN A 101 -17.20 -6.84 19.95
N LEU A 102 -16.44 -6.10 19.13
CA LEU A 102 -16.55 -4.64 19.02
C LEU A 102 -17.02 -4.25 17.62
N GLU A 103 -17.67 -3.09 17.51
CA GLU A 103 -17.95 -2.50 16.21
C GLU A 103 -16.65 -2.13 15.49
N PHE A 104 -16.62 -2.29 14.17
CA PHE A 104 -15.40 -2.09 13.38
C PHE A 104 -14.85 -0.66 13.54
N SER A 105 -15.70 0.37 13.50
CA SER A 105 -15.29 1.75 13.78
C SER A 105 -14.79 1.96 15.21
N GLU A 106 -15.33 1.24 16.20
CA GLU A 106 -14.91 1.33 17.60
C GLU A 106 -13.50 0.77 17.81
N VAL A 107 -13.19 -0.36 17.17
CA VAL A 107 -11.84 -0.95 17.15
C VAL A 107 -10.85 0.05 16.56
N LEU A 108 -11.17 0.64 15.41
CA LEU A 108 -10.32 1.64 14.75
C LEU A 108 -10.10 2.88 15.63
N LYS A 109 -11.12 3.31 16.39
CA LYS A 109 -11.06 4.46 17.29
C LYS A 109 -10.16 4.19 18.50
N LYS A 110 -10.27 3.02 19.12
CA LYS A 110 -9.52 2.66 20.35
C LYS A 110 -8.06 2.32 20.06
N VAL A 111 -7.82 1.58 18.97
CA VAL A 111 -6.51 0.97 18.69
C VAL A 111 -5.72 1.77 17.64
N GLY A 112 -6.43 2.48 16.75
CA GLY A 112 -5.82 3.24 15.66
C GLY A 112 -5.69 2.43 14.38
N LEU A 113 -5.94 3.08 13.24
CA LEU A 113 -6.10 2.43 11.93
C LEU A 113 -4.89 1.59 11.50
N ASN A 114 -3.66 2.09 11.68
CA ASN A 114 -2.45 1.38 11.24
C ASN A 114 -2.20 0.12 12.07
N VAL A 115 -2.47 0.18 13.37
CA VAL A 115 -2.29 -0.94 14.29
C VAL A 115 -3.31 -2.02 13.98
N VAL A 116 -4.57 -1.64 13.69
CA VAL A 116 -5.62 -2.58 13.26
C VAL A 116 -5.25 -3.26 11.93
N VAL A 117 -4.71 -2.53 10.95
CA VAL A 117 -4.22 -3.12 9.70
C VAL A 117 -3.13 -4.17 9.95
N GLN A 118 -2.17 -3.88 10.82
CA GLN A 118 -1.09 -4.82 11.15
C GLN A 118 -1.63 -6.05 11.87
N ALA A 119 -2.47 -5.86 12.90
CA ALA A 119 -3.10 -6.95 13.64
C ALA A 119 -3.95 -7.85 12.73
N GLN A 120 -4.77 -7.25 11.87
CA GLN A 120 -5.62 -7.99 10.93
C GLN A 120 -4.80 -8.80 9.92
N ARG A 121 -3.66 -8.27 9.44
CA ARG A 121 -2.73 -9.02 8.57
C ARG A 121 -2.11 -10.23 9.26
N LEU A 122 -1.74 -10.10 10.54
CA LEU A 122 -1.21 -11.21 11.33
C LEU A 122 -2.26 -12.29 11.54
N LEU A 123 -3.50 -11.90 11.86
CA LEU A 123 -4.62 -12.83 12.02
C LEU A 123 -4.95 -13.54 10.71
N LEU A 124 -4.99 -12.81 9.59
CA LEU A 124 -5.23 -13.42 8.27
C LEU A 124 -4.11 -14.40 7.90
N ARG A 125 -2.85 -14.07 8.21
CA ARG A 125 -1.73 -15.02 8.03
C ARG A 125 -1.94 -16.28 8.85
N ASN A 126 -2.35 -16.15 10.11
CA ASN A 126 -2.61 -17.31 10.96
C ASN A 126 -3.76 -18.16 10.40
N PHE A 127 -4.84 -17.54 9.92
CA PHE A 127 -5.96 -18.23 9.26
C PHE A 127 -5.49 -19.08 8.09
N VAL A 128 -4.70 -18.51 7.18
CA VAL A 128 -4.17 -19.21 6.00
C VAL A 128 -3.29 -20.41 6.38
N LEU A 129 -2.55 -20.30 7.48
CA LEU A 129 -1.65 -21.37 7.94
C LEU A 129 -2.35 -22.50 8.69
N THR A 130 -3.52 -22.24 9.28
CA THR A 130 -4.12 -23.16 10.28
C THR A 130 -5.50 -23.66 9.91
N LEU A 131 -6.30 -22.89 9.20
CA LEU A 131 -7.72 -23.18 8.97
C LEU A 131 -8.12 -23.16 7.49
N ASP A 132 -7.44 -22.37 6.65
CA ASP A 132 -7.80 -22.21 5.23
C ASP A 132 -7.74 -23.54 4.46
N GLN A 133 -8.91 -24.00 4.01
CA GLN A 133 -9.08 -25.20 3.20
C GLN A 133 -9.38 -24.87 1.73
N GLN A 134 -9.23 -23.59 1.33
CA GLN A 134 -9.51 -23.10 -0.03
C GLN A 134 -10.97 -23.32 -0.47
N THR A 135 -11.89 -23.43 0.49
CA THR A 135 -13.33 -23.49 0.21
C THR A 135 -13.82 -22.16 -0.38
N SER A 136 -15.04 -22.15 -0.92
CA SER A 136 -15.68 -20.89 -1.35
C SER A 136 -15.80 -19.89 -0.20
N LEU A 137 -16.06 -20.38 1.01
CA LEU A 137 -16.15 -19.58 2.23
C LEU A 137 -14.78 -19.01 2.62
N ASP A 138 -13.71 -19.79 2.61
CA ASP A 138 -12.36 -19.32 2.98
C ASP A 138 -11.80 -18.29 2.00
N LYS A 139 -12.09 -18.49 0.70
CA LYS A 139 -11.75 -17.53 -0.35
C LYS A 139 -12.51 -16.22 -0.18
N CYS A 140 -13.81 -16.31 0.12
CA CYS A 140 -14.64 -15.14 0.42
C CYS A 140 -14.13 -14.40 1.66
N PHE A 141 -13.79 -15.14 2.72
CA PHE A 141 -13.20 -14.59 3.94
C PHE A 141 -11.92 -13.83 3.68
N THR A 142 -10.96 -14.46 3.00
CA THR A 142 -9.68 -13.83 2.67
C THR A 142 -9.88 -12.55 1.85
N ALA A 143 -10.70 -12.60 0.79
CA ALA A 143 -10.97 -11.45 -0.07
C ALA A 143 -11.67 -10.31 0.68
N THR A 144 -12.59 -10.63 1.59
CA THR A 144 -13.32 -9.65 2.40
C THR A 144 -12.40 -8.94 3.37
N ILE A 145 -11.57 -9.68 4.10
CA ILE A 145 -10.59 -9.12 5.04
C ILE A 145 -9.54 -8.27 4.31
N GLU A 146 -9.01 -8.73 3.18
CA GLU A 146 -8.07 -7.95 2.36
C GLU A 146 -8.70 -6.64 1.85
N SER A 147 -9.97 -6.66 1.46
CA SER A 147 -10.70 -5.43 1.04
C SER A 147 -10.89 -4.44 2.20
N LEU A 148 -11.15 -4.94 3.42
CA LEU A 148 -11.23 -4.11 4.61
C LEU A 148 -9.87 -3.55 5.03
N ILE A 149 -8.78 -4.32 4.87
CA ILE A 149 -7.41 -3.84 5.07
C ILE A 149 -7.09 -2.68 4.12
N GLU A 150 -7.45 -2.79 2.84
CA GLU A 150 -7.26 -1.73 1.85
C GLU A 150 -8.09 -0.49 2.20
N LEU A 151 -9.37 -0.66 2.60
CA LEU A 151 -10.23 0.43 3.08
C LEU A 151 -9.57 1.20 4.23
N VAL A 152 -9.11 0.51 5.27
CA VAL A 152 -8.51 1.14 6.46
C VAL A 152 -7.17 1.81 6.12
N SER A 153 -6.36 1.19 5.26
CA SER A 153 -5.07 1.74 4.80
C SER A 153 -5.27 3.04 4.02
N GLU A 154 -6.28 3.10 3.15
CA GLU A 154 -6.63 4.31 2.41
C GLU A 154 -7.24 5.38 3.32
N CYS A 155 -8.06 5.00 4.31
CA CYS A 155 -8.59 5.93 5.32
C CYS A 155 -7.45 6.58 6.12
N ALA A 156 -6.48 5.78 6.58
CA ALA A 156 -5.28 6.24 7.30
C ALA A 156 -4.47 7.25 6.47
N SER A 157 -4.47 7.07 5.16
CA SER A 157 -3.72 7.89 4.21
C SER A 157 -4.45 9.17 3.77
N LYS A 158 -5.75 9.31 4.05
CA LYS A 158 -6.59 10.41 3.55
C LYS A 158 -6.44 11.69 4.37
N ARG A 159 -5.98 12.78 3.72
CA ARG A 159 -5.92 14.14 4.28
C ARG A 159 -6.40 15.21 3.27
N PRO A 160 -6.88 16.40 3.72
CA PRO A 160 -7.26 17.51 2.84
C PRO A 160 -6.06 18.08 2.05
N LYS A 161 -6.25 18.51 0.78
CA LYS A 161 -5.16 18.99 -0.11
C LYS A 161 -4.37 20.20 0.38
N LYS A 162 -4.85 20.92 1.40
CA LYS A 162 -4.14 22.01 2.05
C LYS A 162 -4.10 21.74 3.56
N SER A 163 -3.09 21.03 4.04
CA SER A 163 -2.79 21.00 5.48
C SER A 163 -1.38 21.52 5.70
N SER A 164 -1.26 22.68 6.34
CA SER A 164 0.02 23.15 6.87
C SER A 164 0.48 22.19 7.98
N PRO A 165 1.80 21.94 8.13
CA PRO A 165 2.32 21.19 9.27
C PRO A 165 1.96 21.87 10.60
N ALA A 166 1.83 21.08 11.67
CA ALA A 166 1.68 21.63 13.02
C ALA A 166 2.92 22.46 13.41
N LYS A 167 2.73 23.56 14.15
CA LYS A 167 3.83 24.40 14.67
C LYS A 167 4.82 23.53 15.45
N GLY A 168 6.11 23.66 15.17
CA GLY A 168 7.19 22.95 15.86
C GLY A 168 7.60 21.60 15.25
N VAL A 169 6.80 21.05 14.32
CA VAL A 169 7.16 19.82 13.60
C VAL A 169 7.62 20.18 12.19
N THR A 170 8.93 20.15 11.94
CA THR A 170 9.53 20.36 10.59
C THR A 170 9.39 19.13 9.69
N ILE A 171 8.98 17.99 10.24
CA ILE A 171 8.76 16.72 9.54
C ILE A 171 7.30 16.62 9.15
N ASN A 172 6.98 16.66 7.86
CA ASN A 172 5.61 16.53 7.41
C ASN A 172 5.07 15.10 7.61
N SER A 173 4.52 14.78 8.80
CA SER A 173 3.86 13.51 9.18
C SER A 173 2.65 13.13 8.32
N GLN A 174 2.29 13.93 7.31
CA GLN A 174 1.17 13.72 6.38
C GLN A 174 1.56 12.88 5.15
N ARG A 175 2.85 12.55 4.95
CA ARG A 175 3.30 11.82 3.75
C ARG A 175 3.03 10.32 3.88
N LYS A 176 2.63 9.66 2.77
CA LYS A 176 2.36 8.22 2.72
C LYS A 176 3.55 7.44 3.28
N LEU A 177 3.31 6.67 4.35
CA LEU A 177 4.27 5.69 4.83
C LEU A 177 4.27 4.52 3.86
N GLY A 178 5.46 4.06 3.48
CA GLY A 178 5.56 2.98 2.53
C GLY A 178 6.98 2.66 2.11
N TYR A 179 7.05 1.73 1.17
CA TYR A 179 8.28 1.24 0.60
C TYR A 179 8.81 2.17 -0.48
N CYS A 180 10.12 2.14 -0.65
CA CYS A 180 10.83 2.75 -1.75
C CYS A 180 10.23 2.29 -3.08
N GLU A 181 10.09 3.20 -4.05
CA GLU A 181 9.60 2.86 -5.39
C GLU A 181 10.41 1.77 -6.09
N PHE A 182 11.68 1.63 -5.75
CA PHE A 182 12.59 0.69 -6.41
C PHE A 182 12.90 -0.56 -5.60
N CYS A 183 12.53 -0.67 -4.32
CA CYS A 183 12.83 -1.86 -3.52
C CYS A 183 11.85 -2.05 -2.35
N GLY A 184 12.13 -3.01 -1.47
CA GLY A 184 11.37 -3.31 -0.27
C GLY A 184 11.79 -2.53 0.98
N ASN A 185 12.79 -1.66 0.90
CA ASN A 185 13.18 -0.83 2.04
C ASN A 185 12.16 0.30 2.25
N LEU A 186 11.96 0.72 3.49
CA LEU A 186 11.17 1.90 3.81
C LEU A 186 11.78 3.17 3.15
N THR A 187 10.93 4.12 2.78
CA THR A 187 11.42 5.44 2.34
C THR A 187 12.14 6.15 3.48
N GLU A 188 13.05 7.09 3.18
CA GLU A 188 13.78 7.83 4.24
C GLU A 188 12.81 8.44 5.26
N PHE A 189 11.70 8.98 4.76
CA PHE A 189 10.63 9.50 5.59
C PHE A 189 9.95 8.40 6.43
N SER A 190 9.58 7.26 5.84
CA SER A 190 8.90 6.19 6.57
C SER A 190 9.79 5.53 7.62
N LYS A 191 11.08 5.41 7.33
CA LYS A 191 12.08 4.89 8.26
C LYS A 191 12.18 5.80 9.49
N LEU A 192 12.29 7.11 9.28
CA LEU A 192 12.34 8.06 10.40
C LEU A 192 11.08 8.01 11.26
N ILE A 193 9.89 7.90 10.66
CA ILE A 193 8.64 7.80 11.43
C ILE A 193 8.57 6.49 12.24
N SER A 194 9.08 5.38 11.70
CA SER A 194 9.21 4.12 12.44
C SER A 194 10.15 4.27 13.63
N GLU A 195 11.33 4.85 13.41
CA GLU A 195 12.32 5.12 14.47
C GLU A 195 11.71 6.00 15.57
N ILE A 196 11.05 7.12 15.21
CA ILE A 196 10.36 7.97 16.19
C ILE A 196 9.33 7.18 17.01
N SER A 197 8.55 6.31 16.35
CA SER A 197 7.53 5.51 17.04
C SER A 197 8.14 4.52 18.03
N GLU A 198 9.28 3.92 17.70
CA GLU A 198 10.03 3.03 18.59
C GLU A 198 10.61 3.77 19.81
N PHE A 199 11.12 4.99 19.64
CA PHE A 199 11.60 5.81 20.76
C PHE A 199 10.47 6.21 21.71
N VAL A 200 9.33 6.66 21.16
CA VAL A 200 8.14 7.01 21.95
C VAL A 200 7.59 5.80 22.70
N ALA A 201 7.60 4.61 22.09
CA ALA A 201 7.15 3.38 22.76
C ALA A 201 8.05 2.95 23.93
N ASN A 202 9.30 3.40 23.97
CA ASN A 202 10.27 3.09 25.01
C ASN A 202 10.47 4.24 26.01
N ASP A 203 9.56 5.23 26.04
CA ASP A 203 9.63 6.45 26.87
C ASP A 203 10.97 7.21 26.76
N ASN A 204 11.64 7.08 25.61
CA ASN A 204 12.91 7.75 25.33
C ASN A 204 12.68 9.06 24.57
N GLU A 205 13.41 10.11 24.94
CA GLU A 205 13.41 11.34 24.16
C GLU A 205 14.07 11.10 22.79
N PHE A 206 13.33 11.42 21.73
CA PHE A 206 13.87 11.31 20.37
C PHE A 206 14.86 12.47 20.11
N PRO A 207 16.13 12.17 19.75
CA PRO A 207 17.13 13.21 19.57
C PRO A 207 16.75 14.17 18.43
N ILE A 208 16.95 15.48 18.68
CA ILE A 208 16.68 16.53 17.70
C ILE A 208 17.67 16.40 16.54
N HIS A 209 17.24 15.83 15.43
CA HIS A 209 18.01 15.88 14.19
C HIS A 209 17.87 17.24 13.50
N GLU A 210 18.98 17.75 12.98
CA GLU A 210 18.99 18.90 12.06
C GLU A 210 18.01 18.67 10.90
N LYS A 211 17.57 19.75 10.23
CA LYS A 211 16.64 19.69 9.10
C LYS A 211 17.18 18.78 7.98
N GLN A 212 16.82 17.50 8.01
CA GLN A 212 17.14 16.55 6.96
C GLN A 212 16.08 16.61 5.86
N VAL A 213 16.54 16.74 4.62
CA VAL A 213 15.67 16.60 3.44
C VAL A 213 15.45 15.10 3.19
N LEU A 214 14.36 14.58 3.75
CA LEU A 214 13.99 13.16 3.62
C LEU A 214 13.11 12.94 2.39
N SER A 215 13.49 11.96 1.59
CA SER A 215 12.69 11.44 0.50
C SER A 215 11.48 10.68 1.02
N HIS A 216 10.33 10.97 0.43
CA HIS A 216 9.08 10.26 0.67
C HIS A 216 8.79 9.17 -0.36
N ARG A 217 9.65 9.04 -1.38
CA ARG A 217 9.51 8.07 -2.48
C ARG A 217 10.63 7.03 -2.48
N TYR A 218 11.77 7.36 -1.90
CA TYR A 218 12.99 6.58 -2.01
C TYR A 218 13.58 6.31 -0.62
N CYS A 219 14.21 5.15 -0.47
CA CYS A 219 15.10 4.88 0.66
C CYS A 219 16.42 5.66 0.49
N SER A 220 17.27 5.63 1.51
CA SER A 220 18.60 6.25 1.49
C SER A 220 19.46 5.77 0.31
N ASP A 221 19.39 4.48 -0.05
CA ASP A 221 20.13 3.93 -1.20
C ASP A 221 19.63 4.40 -2.55
N HIS A 222 18.37 4.83 -2.65
CA HIS A 222 17.70 5.17 -3.90
C HIS A 222 17.35 6.66 -4.01
N ARG A 223 17.79 7.49 -3.07
CA ARG A 223 17.59 8.94 -3.15
C ARG A 223 18.24 9.51 -4.42
N PRO A 224 17.66 10.54 -5.07
CA PRO A 224 18.17 11.04 -6.35
C PRO A 224 19.59 11.61 -6.30
N LYS A 225 19.91 12.36 -5.25
CA LYS A 225 21.24 12.93 -4.99
C LYS A 225 21.79 12.39 -3.69
N LEU A 226 23.06 11.99 -3.69
CA LEU A 226 23.80 11.59 -2.50
C LEU A 226 23.98 12.78 -1.54
N THR A 227 24.47 12.52 -0.33
CA THR A 227 24.76 13.54 0.69
C THR A 227 25.78 14.57 0.21
N ASN A 228 26.71 14.17 -0.66
CA ASN A 228 27.68 15.04 -1.33
C ASN A 228 27.11 15.81 -2.55
N GLY A 229 25.80 15.72 -2.81
CA GLY A 229 25.13 16.43 -3.91
C GLY A 229 25.25 15.77 -5.29
N LEU A 230 26.09 14.74 -5.45
CA LEU A 230 26.23 14.01 -6.71
C LEU A 230 24.99 13.17 -7.03
N TRP A 231 24.74 12.92 -8.31
CA TRP A 231 23.66 12.03 -8.73
C TRP A 231 23.92 10.59 -8.32
N ASN A 232 22.92 9.94 -7.74
CA ASN A 232 23.01 8.56 -7.31
C ASN A 232 22.84 7.59 -8.52
N PRO A 233 23.84 6.74 -8.83
CA PRO A 233 23.72 5.75 -9.90
C PRO A 233 22.60 4.73 -9.67
N LYS A 234 22.36 4.30 -8.42
CA LYS A 234 21.29 3.36 -8.07
C LYS A 234 19.91 3.95 -8.37
N TYR A 235 19.72 5.25 -8.13
CA TYR A 235 18.49 5.95 -8.50
C TYR A 235 18.27 5.91 -10.02
N ARG A 236 19.30 6.21 -10.83
CA ARG A 236 19.20 6.17 -12.30
C ARG A 236 18.92 4.77 -12.81
N GLN A 237 19.58 3.76 -12.26
CA GLN A 237 19.35 2.35 -12.57
C GLN A 237 17.92 1.94 -12.24
N GLY A 238 17.44 2.24 -11.02
CA GLY A 238 16.08 1.95 -10.59
C GLY A 238 15.03 2.59 -11.49
N LYS A 239 15.24 3.86 -11.90
CA LYS A 239 14.36 4.57 -12.84
C LYS A 239 14.30 3.89 -14.21
N ARG A 240 15.45 3.48 -14.77
CA ARG A 240 15.51 2.80 -16.08
C ARG A 240 14.84 1.43 -16.07
N SER A 241 14.79 0.77 -14.92
CA SER A 241 14.30 -0.60 -14.80
C SER A 241 12.95 -0.71 -14.08
N ILE A 242 12.24 0.41 -13.87
CA ILE A 242 11.06 0.47 -13.02
C ILE A 242 9.91 -0.39 -13.56
N GLU A 243 9.73 -0.41 -14.88
CA GLU A 243 8.69 -1.21 -15.54
C GLU A 243 8.93 -2.70 -15.34
N GLN A 244 10.16 -3.15 -15.57
CA GLN A 244 10.53 -4.55 -15.33
C GLN A 244 10.38 -4.92 -13.85
N PHE A 245 10.76 -4.02 -12.93
CA PHE A 245 10.58 -4.24 -11.50
C PHE A 245 9.11 -4.43 -11.14
N ASN A 246 8.23 -3.54 -11.62
CA ASN A 246 6.80 -3.63 -11.37
C ASN A 246 6.20 -4.91 -11.99
N LYS A 247 6.67 -5.30 -13.19
CA LYS A 247 6.27 -6.55 -13.85
C LYS A 247 6.60 -7.78 -12.99
N GLU A 248 7.84 -7.90 -12.52
CA GLU A 248 8.24 -9.02 -11.65
C GLU A 248 7.52 -8.99 -10.30
N LEU A 249 7.34 -7.81 -9.71
CA LEU A 249 6.60 -7.65 -8.45
C LEU A 249 5.14 -8.11 -8.58
N ILE A 250 4.45 -7.76 -9.66
CA ILE A 250 3.07 -8.20 -9.90
C ILE A 250 3.00 -9.72 -10.02
N ARG A 251 3.92 -10.33 -10.79
CA ARG A 251 4.00 -11.79 -10.95
C ARG A 251 4.19 -12.50 -9.61
N LEU A 252 5.15 -12.02 -8.80
CA LEU A 252 5.42 -12.54 -7.46
C LEU A 252 4.20 -12.39 -6.54
N ARG A 253 3.54 -11.22 -6.52
CA ARG A 253 2.36 -10.97 -5.69
C ARG A 253 1.20 -11.90 -6.07
N ARG A 254 0.94 -12.05 -7.36
CA ARG A 254 -0.15 -12.94 -7.83
C ARG A 254 0.13 -14.40 -7.51
N GLN A 255 1.36 -14.87 -7.71
CA GLN A 255 1.73 -16.24 -7.37
C GLN A 255 1.67 -16.47 -5.85
N CYS A 256 2.17 -15.52 -5.06
CA CYS A 256 2.15 -15.60 -3.60
C CYS A 256 0.73 -15.60 -3.03
N ALA A 257 -0.22 -14.91 -3.69
CA ALA A 257 -1.63 -14.93 -3.31
C ALA A 257 -2.33 -16.27 -3.58
N LYS A 258 -1.82 -17.08 -4.51
CA LYS A 258 -2.38 -18.42 -4.85
C LYS A 258 -1.23 -19.42 -5.03
N PRO A 259 -0.57 -19.85 -3.94
CA PRO A 259 0.69 -20.60 -4.03
C PRO A 259 0.52 -21.99 -4.68
N HIS A 260 -0.64 -22.63 -4.49
CA HIS A 260 -0.94 -24.00 -4.94
C HIS A 260 -1.24 -24.15 -6.43
N LYS A 261 -1.24 -23.06 -7.22
CA LYS A 261 -1.41 -23.14 -8.68
C LYS A 261 -0.61 -22.08 -9.40
N ALA A 262 -0.26 -22.32 -10.65
CA ALA A 262 0.37 -21.32 -11.52
C ALA A 262 -0.57 -20.12 -11.70
N ASN A 263 -0.17 -18.96 -11.16
CA ASN A 263 -1.01 -17.76 -11.09
C ASN A 263 -0.23 -16.45 -11.32
N ALA A 264 1.02 -16.51 -11.79
CA ALA A 264 1.72 -15.29 -12.21
C ALA A 264 0.98 -14.54 -13.36
N ASN A 265 0.15 -15.28 -14.12
CA ASN A 265 -0.76 -14.79 -15.15
C ASN A 265 -0.03 -13.94 -16.19
N THR A 266 0.98 -14.57 -16.79
CA THR A 266 1.84 -13.95 -17.80
C THR A 266 1.40 -14.24 -19.23
N GLY A 267 0.49 -15.20 -19.41
CA GLY A 267 0.10 -15.73 -20.72
C GLY A 267 1.11 -16.74 -21.29
N ASP A 268 2.19 -17.03 -20.56
CA ASP A 268 3.22 -17.98 -20.93
C ASP A 268 3.31 -19.08 -19.88
N ILE A 269 2.93 -20.30 -20.28
CA ILE A 269 2.80 -21.44 -19.37
C ILE A 269 4.14 -21.72 -18.68
N LEU A 270 5.27 -21.65 -19.38
CA LEU A 270 6.58 -21.94 -18.78
C LEU A 270 6.96 -20.92 -17.71
N ILE A 271 6.64 -19.64 -17.94
CA ILE A 271 6.91 -18.59 -16.94
C ILE A 271 6.00 -18.75 -15.73
N ASP A 272 4.71 -19.03 -15.96
CA ASP A 272 3.74 -19.21 -14.88
C ASP A 272 4.09 -20.44 -14.02
N THR A 273 4.52 -21.54 -14.65
CA THR A 273 5.03 -22.73 -13.96
C THR A 273 6.33 -22.44 -13.21
N TYR A 274 7.28 -21.68 -13.78
CA TYR A 274 8.49 -21.28 -13.06
C TYR A 274 8.16 -20.57 -11.74
N PHE A 275 7.24 -19.59 -11.77
CA PHE A 275 6.86 -18.87 -10.56
C PHE A 275 6.19 -19.79 -9.54
N HIS A 276 5.33 -20.71 -10.00
CA HIS A 276 4.70 -21.69 -9.15
C HIS A 276 5.73 -22.55 -8.41
N GLU A 277 6.58 -23.26 -9.14
CA GLU A 277 7.58 -24.16 -8.57
C GLU A 277 8.58 -23.42 -7.67
N TRP A 278 9.10 -22.27 -8.12
CA TRP A 278 10.03 -21.49 -7.31
C TRP A 278 9.39 -21.02 -6.00
N MET A 279 8.09 -20.67 -6.01
CA MET A 279 7.37 -20.20 -4.83
C MET A 279 7.09 -21.34 -3.83
N GLN A 280 6.96 -22.60 -4.27
CA GLN A 280 6.76 -23.74 -3.36
C GLN A 280 7.93 -23.91 -2.39
N GLY A 281 9.16 -23.58 -2.82
CA GLY A 281 10.36 -23.59 -1.97
C GLY A 281 10.50 -22.36 -1.05
N GLN A 282 9.55 -21.42 -1.04
CA GLN A 282 9.63 -20.19 -0.27
C GLN A 282 8.64 -20.16 0.90
N THR A 283 9.07 -19.60 2.03
CA THR A 283 8.19 -19.30 3.17
C THR A 283 7.63 -17.88 3.08
N LEU A 284 7.11 -17.48 1.92
CA LEU A 284 6.62 -16.13 1.63
C LEU A 284 5.09 -16.09 1.64
N THR A 285 4.53 -15.07 2.29
CA THR A 285 3.09 -14.80 2.33
C THR A 285 2.75 -13.49 1.64
N PRO A 286 1.49 -13.26 1.24
CA PRO A 286 1.07 -11.99 0.63
C PRO A 286 1.38 -10.75 1.49
N ALA A 287 1.50 -10.91 2.81
CA ALA A 287 1.85 -9.86 3.76
C ALA A 287 3.34 -9.46 3.73
N ASP A 288 4.24 -10.32 3.21
CA ASP A 288 5.68 -10.09 3.11
C ASP A 288 6.07 -9.15 1.94
N LEU A 289 5.36 -8.03 1.82
CA LEU A 289 5.47 -7.13 0.67
C LEU A 289 6.88 -6.53 0.52
N ASP A 290 7.57 -6.25 1.62
CA ASP A 290 8.97 -5.81 1.63
C ASP A 290 9.88 -6.87 0.99
N LYS A 291 9.73 -8.14 1.38
CA LYS A 291 10.52 -9.25 0.84
C LYS A 291 10.22 -9.46 -0.64
N LEU A 292 8.95 -9.47 -1.03
CA LEU A 292 8.53 -9.61 -2.43
C LEU A 292 9.11 -8.49 -3.31
N ARG A 293 9.10 -7.25 -2.82
CA ARG A 293 9.74 -6.12 -3.51
C ARG A 293 11.25 -6.29 -3.60
N ASN A 294 11.92 -6.75 -2.55
CA ASN A 294 13.36 -7.00 -2.57
C ASN A 294 13.73 -8.14 -3.53
N ILE A 295 12.92 -9.20 -3.62
CA ILE A 295 13.09 -10.28 -4.60
C ILE A 295 12.93 -9.74 -6.03
N ALA A 296 11.86 -8.99 -6.30
CA ALA A 296 11.64 -8.36 -7.61
C ALA A 296 12.83 -7.48 -8.01
N ARG A 297 13.37 -6.69 -7.06
CA ARG A 297 14.56 -5.87 -7.29
C ARG A 297 15.76 -6.71 -7.69
N ARG A 298 16.05 -7.78 -6.95
CA ARG A 298 17.17 -8.70 -7.23
C ARG A 298 17.02 -9.38 -8.59
N MET A 299 15.81 -9.82 -8.96
CA MET A 299 15.54 -10.38 -10.28
C MET A 299 15.92 -9.41 -11.40
N VAL A 300 15.57 -8.13 -11.27
CA VAL A 300 15.90 -7.12 -12.28
C VAL A 300 17.39 -6.79 -12.29
N ASP A 301 18.01 -6.61 -11.12
CA ASP A 301 19.43 -6.28 -11.03
C ASP A 301 20.34 -7.39 -11.57
N SER A 302 19.95 -8.65 -11.41
CA SER A 302 20.67 -9.79 -11.98
C SER A 302 20.29 -10.11 -13.43
N LYS A 303 19.51 -9.25 -14.10
CA LYS A 303 19.00 -9.47 -15.46
C LYS A 303 18.37 -10.86 -15.60
N PHE A 304 17.47 -11.20 -14.68
CA PHE A 304 16.78 -12.48 -14.64
C PHE A 304 15.59 -12.50 -15.61
N THR A 305 15.91 -12.63 -16.89
CA THR A 305 14.96 -12.54 -18.00
C THR A 305 13.99 -13.71 -18.06
N ASP A 306 12.89 -13.51 -18.79
CA ASP A 306 11.89 -14.56 -19.02
C ASP A 306 12.50 -15.78 -19.73
N THR A 307 13.46 -15.59 -20.63
CA THR A 307 14.25 -16.69 -21.21
C THR A 307 14.98 -17.52 -20.16
N LYS A 308 15.59 -16.88 -19.15
CA LYS A 308 16.27 -17.61 -18.06
C LYS A 308 15.28 -18.41 -17.22
N LYS A 309 14.11 -17.84 -16.91
CA LYS A 309 13.02 -18.55 -16.21
C LYS A 309 12.58 -19.79 -16.97
N LYS A 310 12.36 -19.67 -18.29
CA LYS A 310 12.02 -20.79 -19.17
C LYS A 310 13.07 -21.89 -19.19
N ILE A 311 14.34 -21.50 -19.31
CA ILE A 311 15.47 -22.46 -19.27
C ILE A 311 15.48 -23.22 -17.95
N ILE A 312 15.24 -22.56 -16.82
CA ILE A 312 15.24 -23.21 -15.51
C ILE A 312 14.10 -24.22 -15.40
N ILE A 313 12.87 -23.84 -15.78
CA ILE A 313 11.74 -24.76 -15.65
C ILE A 313 11.85 -25.94 -16.62
N LEU A 314 12.36 -25.74 -17.84
CA LEU A 314 12.60 -26.85 -18.78
C LEU A 314 13.64 -27.82 -18.23
N LYS A 315 14.73 -27.30 -17.64
CA LYS A 315 15.72 -28.14 -16.96
C LYS A 315 15.11 -28.89 -15.77
N HIS A 316 14.27 -28.23 -14.98
CA HIS A 316 13.57 -28.85 -13.85
C HIS A 316 12.63 -29.98 -14.31
N GLN A 317 12.02 -29.84 -15.50
CA GLN A 317 11.22 -30.89 -16.15
C GLN A 317 12.04 -32.02 -16.79
N GLY A 318 13.37 -32.01 -16.65
CA GLY A 318 14.26 -33.07 -17.13
C GLY A 318 14.87 -32.84 -18.52
N PHE A 319 14.56 -31.72 -19.19
CA PHE A 319 15.14 -31.43 -20.50
C PHE A 319 16.64 -31.13 -20.39
N ASN A 320 17.43 -31.72 -21.28
CA ASN A 320 18.84 -31.38 -21.40
C ASN A 320 19.03 -30.03 -22.11
N GLN A 321 20.27 -29.52 -22.15
CA GLN A 321 20.55 -28.19 -22.71
C GLN A 321 20.26 -28.08 -24.21
N PHE A 322 20.39 -29.18 -24.96
CA PHE A 322 20.11 -29.22 -26.39
C PHE A 322 18.60 -29.20 -26.65
N GLU A 323 17.84 -30.04 -25.94
CA GLU A 323 16.38 -30.07 -26.05
C GLU A 323 15.75 -28.75 -25.59
N THR A 324 16.26 -28.17 -24.51
CA THR A 324 15.86 -26.83 -24.04
C THR A 324 16.04 -25.78 -25.14
N ALA A 325 17.16 -25.84 -25.87
CA ALA A 325 17.42 -24.93 -26.97
C ALA A 325 16.40 -25.11 -28.11
N GLN A 326 16.12 -26.35 -28.51
CA GLN A 326 15.12 -26.67 -29.54
C GLN A 326 13.70 -26.20 -29.18
N VAL A 327 13.27 -26.42 -27.92
CA VAL A 327 11.96 -25.98 -27.44
C VAL A 327 11.82 -24.45 -27.48
N LEU A 328 12.88 -23.73 -27.12
CA LEU A 328 12.87 -22.26 -27.13
C LEU A 328 12.93 -21.69 -28.55
N GLU A 329 13.66 -22.33 -29.46
CA GLU A 329 13.76 -21.92 -30.86
C GLU A 329 12.41 -22.05 -31.57
N LYS A 330 11.68 -23.17 -31.37
CA LYS A 330 10.36 -23.42 -31.95
C LYS A 330 9.32 -22.37 -31.56
N ASN A 331 9.47 -21.74 -30.39
CA ASN A 331 8.48 -20.82 -29.82
C ASN A 331 8.81 -19.32 -30.00
N HIS A 332 10.03 -18.92 -30.39
CA HIS A 332 10.46 -17.53 -30.25
C HIS A 332 11.19 -16.87 -31.44
N TYR A 333 11.16 -17.42 -32.66
CA TYR A 333 11.75 -16.82 -33.87
C TYR A 333 13.22 -16.33 -33.70
N THR A 334 13.94 -16.84 -32.71
CA THR A 334 15.32 -16.46 -32.37
C THR A 334 16.13 -17.73 -32.17
N THR A 335 17.31 -17.79 -32.78
CA THR A 335 18.21 -18.94 -32.73
C THR A 335 18.76 -19.10 -31.31
N MET A 336 18.27 -20.13 -30.60
CA MET A 336 18.76 -20.51 -29.28
C MET A 336 19.73 -21.66 -29.43
N THR A 337 21.00 -21.47 -29.03
CA THR A 337 22.01 -22.54 -29.08
C THR A 337 22.21 -23.19 -27.71
N LYS A 338 22.66 -24.45 -27.69
CA LYS A 338 23.10 -25.14 -26.45
C LYS A 338 24.09 -24.29 -25.64
N GLN A 339 25.03 -23.62 -26.32
CA GLN A 339 26.00 -22.73 -25.69
C GLN A 339 25.34 -21.51 -25.04
N ALA A 340 24.33 -20.91 -25.69
CA ALA A 340 23.56 -19.81 -25.13
C ALA A 340 22.78 -20.25 -23.88
N VAL A 341 22.19 -21.45 -23.89
CA VAL A 341 21.52 -22.04 -22.72
C VAL A 341 22.50 -22.23 -21.56
N SER A 342 23.69 -22.77 -21.82
CA SER A 342 24.74 -22.95 -20.81
C SER A 342 25.19 -21.61 -20.19
N LYS A 343 25.47 -20.59 -21.02
CA LYS A 343 25.83 -19.25 -20.56
C LYS A 343 24.70 -18.59 -19.77
N ALA A 344 23.46 -18.74 -20.21
CA ALA A 344 22.29 -18.22 -19.51
C ALA A 344 22.19 -18.83 -18.11
N LEU A 345 22.28 -20.16 -18.00
CA LEU A 345 22.29 -20.87 -16.72
C LEU A 345 23.43 -20.41 -15.81
N ALA A 346 24.66 -20.31 -16.31
CA ALA A 346 25.81 -19.88 -15.51
C ALA A 346 25.65 -18.45 -14.93
N SER A 347 24.86 -17.60 -15.60
CA SER A 347 24.59 -16.22 -15.16
C SER A 347 23.40 -16.08 -14.20
N VAL A 348 22.68 -17.17 -13.89
CA VAL A 348 21.57 -17.16 -12.94
C VAL A 348 22.11 -17.20 -11.52
N ARG A 349 21.55 -16.39 -10.63
CA ARG A 349 21.89 -16.44 -9.21
C ARG A 349 21.33 -17.69 -8.56
N LYS A 350 22.09 -18.28 -7.62
CA LYS A 350 21.70 -19.49 -6.88
C LYS A 350 20.30 -19.41 -6.24
N GLU A 351 19.91 -18.22 -5.74
CA GLU A 351 18.61 -17.97 -5.12
C GLU A 351 17.39 -18.14 -6.07
N PHE A 352 17.60 -18.17 -7.39
CA PHE A 352 16.53 -18.29 -8.39
C PHE A 352 16.46 -19.65 -9.07
N TYR A 353 17.22 -20.64 -8.61
CA TYR A 353 17.01 -22.02 -9.03
C TYR A 353 15.83 -22.63 -8.26
N ILE A 354 15.27 -23.68 -8.87
CA ILE A 354 14.21 -24.54 -8.32
C ILE A 354 14.87 -25.88 -7.98
#